data_AF-A0A3C1Q620-F1
#
_entry.id   AF-A0A3C1Q620-F1
#
_cell.length_a   1.000
_cell.length_b   1.000
_cell.length_c   1.000
_cell.angle_alpha   90.00
_cell.angle_beta   90.00
_cell.angle_gamma   90.00
#
_symmetry.space_group_name_H-M   'P 1'
#
loop_
_entity.id
_entity.type
_entity.pdbx_description
1 polymer ?
#
loop_
_entity_poly.entity_id
_entity_poly.type
_entity_poly.pdbx_seq_one_letter_code
_entity_poly.pdbx_strand_id
1 'polypeptide(L)'
;LLSISTEASWENEAPGLFELAGWAVYSDVVAISCREDLGEERMTRLPSEPDGWFSGTVWFVDGPGRYSLSVATRPPGKSSYIVVCSFCVRNVSCEIPLVPVEYVGYGYDLTIDFPRQESNTVTDVLHVRGWSRYGRVRATVQNLETGEIRTYYAQTRPDGTFEFPVPLDVGYGPCEVIFASRQIDAETWQGAAAYRLISEEPPLYMTQPAYQRGSILATGRFRVRGVACGAETVILETSSCDEDVVYRRQEASVVDDRWEAWIDLPEGEDVFRLCVGRNGSQVCGTGWEANRSYTVATVAPRPDPAPTEPWMMQSLSIAIQELAASIVDGIHDPYERVRALHDWVAANIDYDIEGARSGRPGPGDAITTLKRRQAVCLGYANLLAALLRAAGCRVWVVIGNADNGISVLRHAWNEVEVEGRILSIDATWDSGCMEKGVFVRRLSGALFDPSPELLAFSHFAGI
;
A
#
# COMPACT_ATOMS: atom_id res chain seq x y z
N LEU A 1 14.78 -21.21 -39.49
CA LEU A 1 14.31 -22.39 -38.71
C LEU A 1 15.36 -22.59 -37.64
N LEU A 2 14.99 -22.39 -36.37
CA LEU A 2 15.92 -22.48 -35.23
C LEU A 2 16.70 -23.80 -35.25
N SER A 3 18.00 -23.77 -35.00
CA SER A 3 18.73 -24.94 -34.51
C SER A 3 18.77 -24.84 -32.98
N ILE A 4 17.81 -25.44 -32.30
CA ILE A 4 17.90 -25.63 -30.86
C ILE A 4 18.65 -26.93 -30.64
N SER A 5 19.87 -26.84 -30.12
CA SER A 5 20.62 -28.00 -29.67
C SER A 5 20.10 -28.44 -28.30
N THR A 6 18.94 -29.06 -28.27
CA THR A 6 18.54 -29.94 -27.16
C THR A 6 18.09 -31.26 -27.77
N GLU A 7 19.04 -32.15 -27.97
CA GLU A 7 18.74 -33.54 -28.28
C GLU A 7 17.97 -34.17 -27.11
N ALA A 8 17.00 -35.03 -27.45
CA ALA A 8 16.25 -35.94 -26.59
C ALA A 8 15.14 -35.35 -25.70
N SER A 9 13.96 -35.97 -25.83
CA SER A 9 12.84 -35.88 -24.89
C SER A 9 13.26 -36.42 -23.52
N TRP A 10 13.65 -35.51 -22.64
CA TRP A 10 13.74 -35.75 -21.20
C TRP A 10 12.69 -34.86 -20.54
N GLU A 11 11.89 -35.40 -19.61
CA GLU A 11 11.23 -34.55 -18.63
C GLU A 11 12.35 -33.93 -17.80
N ASN A 12 12.74 -32.70 -18.15
CA ASN A 12 13.75 -31.97 -17.41
C ASN A 12 13.07 -31.44 -16.14
N GLU A 13 13.53 -31.89 -14.98
CA GLU A 13 13.13 -31.29 -13.71
C GLU A 13 13.89 -29.97 -13.57
N ALA A 14 13.16 -28.91 -13.27
CA ALA A 14 13.72 -27.56 -13.21
C ALA A 14 13.14 -26.83 -11.99
N PRO A 15 13.94 -26.53 -10.95
CA PRO A 15 13.43 -25.89 -9.75
C PRO A 15 13.24 -24.38 -9.98
N GLY A 16 11.99 -23.95 -10.12
CA GLY A 16 11.60 -22.53 -10.10
C GLY A 16 11.89 -21.73 -11.37
N LEU A 17 12.88 -22.13 -12.16
CA LEU A 17 13.25 -21.48 -13.43
C LEU A 17 13.78 -22.46 -14.47
N PHE A 18 13.83 -22.02 -15.72
CA PHE A 18 14.44 -22.75 -16.84
C PHE A 18 15.24 -21.78 -17.73
N GLU A 19 16.52 -22.08 -17.96
CA GLU A 19 17.37 -21.29 -18.85
C GLU A 19 17.23 -21.74 -20.31
N LEU A 20 17.10 -20.77 -21.21
CA LEU A 20 17.00 -20.98 -22.64
C LEU A 20 18.11 -20.22 -23.35
N ALA A 21 18.71 -20.87 -24.36
CA ALA A 21 19.60 -20.21 -25.30
C ALA A 21 19.51 -20.86 -26.67
N GLY A 22 19.80 -20.10 -27.73
CA GLY A 22 19.76 -20.63 -29.09
C GLY A 22 19.98 -19.56 -30.15
N TRP A 23 19.75 -19.93 -31.41
CA TRP A 23 19.94 -19.05 -32.57
C TRP A 23 18.62 -18.82 -33.32
N ALA A 24 18.15 -17.59 -33.38
CA ALA A 24 16.96 -17.20 -34.11
C ALA A 24 17.30 -16.30 -35.31
N VAL A 25 16.54 -16.45 -36.40
CA VAL A 25 16.67 -15.61 -37.61
C VAL A 25 16.12 -14.19 -37.36
N TYR A 26 15.19 -14.06 -36.42
CA TYR A 26 14.55 -12.79 -36.07
C TYR A 26 14.82 -12.49 -34.60
N SER A 27 15.10 -11.21 -34.30
CA SER A 27 15.45 -10.73 -32.96
C SER A 27 14.27 -10.63 -31.97
N ASP A 28 13.03 -10.77 -32.46
CA ASP A 28 11.84 -10.79 -31.61
C ASP A 28 11.50 -12.23 -31.24
N VAL A 29 12.19 -12.71 -30.19
CA VAL A 29 12.07 -14.06 -29.64
C VAL A 29 11.35 -14.00 -28.30
N VAL A 30 10.38 -14.91 -28.12
CA VAL A 30 9.69 -15.11 -26.85
C VAL A 30 9.67 -16.60 -26.49
N ALA A 31 9.71 -16.88 -25.19
CA ALA A 31 9.29 -18.16 -24.63
C ALA A 31 7.84 -18.02 -24.15
N ILE A 32 7.00 -18.98 -24.50
CA ILE A 32 5.62 -19.11 -24.05
C ILE A 32 5.61 -20.28 -23.06
N SER A 33 5.31 -20.00 -21.79
CA SER A 33 5.15 -21.01 -20.75
C SER A 33 3.68 -21.16 -20.37
N CYS A 34 3.23 -22.39 -20.20
CA CYS A 34 1.86 -22.68 -19.78
C CYS A 34 1.85 -23.85 -18.80
N ARG A 35 1.31 -23.62 -17.60
CA ARG A 35 1.10 -24.71 -16.63
C ARG A 35 -0.10 -25.55 -17.10
N GLU A 36 0.14 -26.83 -17.39
CA GLU A 36 -0.80 -27.67 -18.16
C GLU A 36 -2.19 -27.83 -17.52
N ASP A 37 -2.28 -27.70 -16.19
CA ASP A 37 -3.53 -27.79 -15.41
C ASP A 37 -4.27 -26.45 -15.27
N LEU A 38 -3.57 -25.31 -15.36
CA LEU A 38 -4.17 -23.97 -15.28
C LEU A 38 -4.57 -23.42 -16.66
N GLY A 39 -3.81 -23.77 -17.70
CA GLY A 39 -4.05 -23.30 -19.07
C GLY A 39 -3.74 -21.82 -19.32
N GLU A 40 -3.21 -21.08 -18.33
CA GLU A 40 -2.74 -19.72 -18.52
C GLU A 40 -1.39 -19.71 -19.25
N GLU A 41 -1.32 -19.01 -20.37
CA GLU A 41 -0.06 -18.78 -21.09
C GLU A 41 0.63 -17.51 -20.57
N ARG A 42 1.93 -17.61 -20.29
CA ARG A 42 2.82 -16.50 -19.98
C ARG A 42 3.87 -16.39 -21.05
N MET A 43 4.19 -15.17 -21.45
CA MET A 43 5.19 -14.92 -22.46
C MET A 43 6.37 -14.17 -21.85
N THR A 44 7.57 -14.70 -22.00
CA THR A 44 8.82 -14.09 -21.58
C THR A 44 9.61 -13.70 -22.81
N ARG A 45 9.99 -12.42 -22.94
CA ARG A 45 10.88 -11.99 -24.01
C ARG A 45 12.29 -12.51 -23.75
N LEU A 46 12.93 -13.04 -24.80
CA LEU A 46 14.32 -13.49 -24.75
C LEU A 46 15.19 -12.47 -25.49
N PRO A 47 16.07 -11.72 -24.78
CA PRO A 47 17.01 -10.82 -25.41
C PRO A 47 17.81 -11.53 -26.51
N SER A 48 17.88 -10.90 -27.68
CA SER A 48 18.61 -11.41 -28.83
C SER A 48 19.72 -10.44 -29.22
N GLU A 49 20.89 -10.98 -29.49
CA GLU A 49 22.05 -10.28 -30.03
C GLU A 49 21.87 -10.01 -31.54
N PRO A 50 22.61 -9.03 -32.11
CA PRO A 50 22.51 -8.70 -33.54
C PRO A 50 22.85 -9.85 -34.49
N ASP A 51 23.63 -10.84 -34.04
CA ASP A 51 23.99 -12.02 -34.82
C ASP A 51 22.89 -13.11 -34.81
N GLY A 52 21.84 -12.93 -34.01
CA GLY A 52 20.73 -13.86 -33.87
C GLY A 52 20.87 -14.84 -32.71
N TRP A 53 21.96 -14.80 -31.94
CA TRP A 53 22.03 -15.52 -30.66
C TRP A 53 21.01 -14.92 -29.67
N PHE A 54 20.31 -15.76 -28.91
CA PHE A 54 19.45 -15.31 -27.83
C PHE A 54 19.69 -16.16 -26.59
N SER A 55 19.47 -15.57 -25.42
CA SER A 55 19.40 -16.30 -24.16
C SER A 55 18.44 -15.62 -23.20
N GLY A 56 17.95 -16.36 -22.22
CA GLY A 56 17.12 -15.81 -21.15
C GLY A 56 16.56 -16.88 -20.23
N THR A 57 15.91 -16.43 -19.18
CA THR A 57 15.38 -17.29 -18.12
C THR A 57 13.86 -17.22 -18.12
N VAL A 58 13.21 -18.39 -18.18
CA VAL A 58 11.77 -18.54 -17.97
C VAL A 58 11.54 -18.91 -16.51
N TRP A 59 10.80 -18.07 -15.78
CA TRP A 59 10.51 -18.29 -14.37
C TRP A 59 9.12 -18.92 -14.20
N PHE A 60 9.02 -19.93 -13.35
CA PHE A 60 7.78 -20.66 -13.09
C PHE A 60 7.00 -20.03 -11.93
N VAL A 61 6.40 -18.87 -12.22
CA VAL A 61 5.66 -18.06 -11.23
C VAL A 61 4.32 -18.66 -10.79
N ASP A 62 3.85 -19.73 -11.45
CA ASP A 62 2.62 -20.43 -11.07
C ASP A 62 2.87 -21.63 -10.14
N GLY A 63 4.10 -21.81 -9.64
CA GLY A 63 4.45 -22.86 -8.68
C GLY A 63 4.72 -24.24 -9.33
N PRO A 64 4.77 -25.31 -8.52
CA PRO A 64 5.16 -26.65 -9.00
C PRO A 64 4.11 -27.24 -9.94
N GLY A 65 4.56 -28.03 -10.92
CA GLY A 65 3.67 -28.63 -11.91
C GLY A 65 4.36 -28.93 -13.24
N ARG A 66 3.59 -29.42 -14.19
CA ARG A 66 4.05 -29.67 -15.56
C ARG A 66 3.78 -28.43 -16.41
N TYR A 67 4.81 -27.96 -17.09
CA TYR A 67 4.74 -26.80 -17.97
C TYR A 67 5.01 -27.22 -19.41
N SER A 68 4.15 -26.76 -20.31
CA SER A 68 4.47 -26.66 -21.73
C SER A 68 5.31 -25.40 -21.93
N LEU A 69 6.51 -25.55 -22.50
CA LEU A 69 7.36 -24.45 -22.93
C LEU A 69 7.47 -24.45 -24.44
N SER A 70 7.18 -23.32 -25.07
CA SER A 70 7.32 -23.12 -26.51
C SER A 70 8.19 -21.91 -26.79
N VAL A 71 9.20 -22.05 -27.65
CA VAL A 71 9.93 -20.89 -28.16
C VAL A 71 9.24 -20.43 -29.44
N ALA A 72 9.02 -19.12 -29.57
CA ALA A 72 8.38 -18.54 -30.74
C ALA A 72 9.14 -17.29 -31.20
N THR A 73 9.09 -17.03 -32.51
CA THR A 73 9.72 -15.85 -33.12
C THR A 73 8.71 -15.08 -33.95
N ARG A 74 8.85 -13.75 -34.03
CA ARG A 74 7.98 -12.92 -34.86
C ARG A 74 8.77 -12.28 -36.01
N PRO A 75 8.46 -12.63 -37.28
CA PRO A 75 9.08 -11.97 -38.43
C PRO A 75 8.76 -10.47 -38.47
N PRO A 76 9.68 -9.62 -38.98
CA PRO A 76 9.43 -8.19 -39.13
C PRO A 76 8.14 -7.89 -39.89
N GLY A 77 7.33 -6.97 -39.35
CA GLY A 77 6.07 -6.54 -39.95
C GLY A 77 4.90 -7.54 -39.80
N LYS A 78 5.08 -8.64 -39.07
CA LYS A 78 3.98 -9.56 -38.72
C LYS A 78 3.44 -9.24 -37.34
N SER A 79 2.14 -9.51 -37.13
CA SER A 79 1.47 -9.34 -35.84
C SER A 79 1.52 -10.60 -34.97
N SER A 80 1.70 -11.78 -35.56
CA SER A 80 1.66 -13.08 -34.88
C SER A 80 3.06 -13.70 -34.71
N TYR A 81 3.28 -14.33 -33.56
CA TYR A 81 4.45 -15.19 -33.31
C TYR A 81 4.27 -16.55 -34.01
N ILE A 82 5.38 -17.13 -34.45
CA ILE A 82 5.45 -18.48 -35.01
C ILE A 82 6.21 -19.35 -34.01
N VAL A 83 5.55 -20.38 -33.47
CA VAL A 83 6.19 -21.38 -32.59
C VAL A 83 7.19 -22.19 -33.41
N VAL A 84 8.42 -22.27 -32.92
CA VAL A 84 9.56 -22.90 -33.60
C VAL A 84 9.98 -24.20 -32.91
N CYS A 85 9.74 -24.31 -31.60
CA CYS A 85 9.85 -25.56 -30.85
C CYS A 85 8.89 -25.55 -29.66
N SER A 86 8.59 -26.74 -29.15
CA SER A 86 7.87 -26.95 -27.90
C SER A 86 8.44 -28.16 -27.18
N PHE A 87 8.46 -28.13 -25.85
CA PHE A 87 8.89 -29.21 -24.97
C PHE A 87 8.22 -29.08 -23.61
N CYS A 88 8.25 -30.15 -22.81
CA CYS A 88 7.66 -30.17 -21.47
C CYS A 88 8.77 -30.07 -20.41
N VAL A 89 8.51 -29.28 -19.37
CA VAL A 89 9.40 -29.13 -18.20
C VAL A 89 8.57 -29.35 -16.94
N ARG A 90 9.12 -30.06 -15.95
CA ARG A 90 8.46 -30.24 -14.66
C ARG A 90 9.09 -29.31 -13.64
N ASN A 91 8.33 -28.32 -13.18
CA ASN A 91 8.73 -27.51 -12.03
C ASN A 91 8.53 -28.30 -10.74
N VAL A 92 9.62 -28.53 -10.03
CA VAL A 92 9.64 -29.24 -8.73
C VAL A 92 9.72 -28.27 -7.53
N SER A 93 9.96 -26.99 -7.77
CA SER A 93 10.04 -25.98 -6.72
C SER A 93 8.66 -25.68 -6.14
N CYS A 94 8.57 -25.74 -4.80
CA CYS A 94 7.41 -25.24 -4.07
C CYS A 94 7.53 -23.74 -3.76
N GLU A 95 8.75 -23.18 -3.86
CA GLU A 95 8.99 -21.73 -3.77
C GLU A 95 8.58 -21.06 -5.07
N ILE A 96 7.79 -19.99 -4.95
CA ILE A 96 7.37 -19.15 -6.06
C ILE A 96 8.37 -17.99 -6.20
N PRO A 97 8.97 -17.77 -7.37
CA PRO A 97 9.97 -16.71 -7.54
C PRO A 97 9.35 -15.31 -7.61
N LEU A 98 10.06 -14.31 -7.08
CA LEU A 98 9.71 -12.90 -7.22
C LEU A 98 10.21 -12.38 -8.57
N VAL A 99 9.34 -12.39 -9.57
CA VAL A 99 9.69 -11.98 -10.94
C VAL A 99 8.51 -11.22 -11.53
N PRO A 100 8.77 -10.13 -12.29
CA PRO A 100 7.67 -9.40 -12.92
C PRO A 100 7.09 -10.24 -14.06
N VAL A 101 5.77 -10.36 -14.07
CA VAL A 101 4.99 -10.79 -15.24
C VAL A 101 4.83 -9.58 -16.14
N GLU A 102 5.55 -9.56 -17.26
CA GLU A 102 5.52 -8.46 -18.24
C GLU A 102 4.43 -8.70 -19.29
N TYR A 103 3.57 -7.71 -19.53
CA TYR A 103 2.47 -7.84 -20.47
C TYR A 103 2.94 -7.65 -21.92
N VAL A 104 2.67 -8.64 -22.77
CA VAL A 104 3.03 -8.57 -24.19
C VAL A 104 2.23 -7.47 -24.90
N GLY A 105 2.93 -6.68 -25.71
CA GLY A 105 2.35 -5.55 -26.45
C GLY A 105 2.65 -4.18 -25.85
N TYR A 106 3.28 -4.12 -24.68
CA TYR A 106 3.71 -2.87 -24.03
C TYR A 106 5.00 -2.25 -24.61
N GLY A 107 5.66 -2.95 -25.54
CA GLY A 107 6.86 -2.44 -26.21
C GLY A 107 8.08 -2.40 -25.30
N TYR A 108 8.82 -1.30 -25.37
CA TYR A 108 9.99 -0.99 -24.53
C TYR A 108 9.74 0.26 -23.67
N ASP A 109 8.48 0.70 -23.54
CA ASP A 109 8.16 1.96 -22.84
C ASP A 109 8.29 1.86 -21.30
N LEU A 110 8.30 0.64 -20.76
CA LEU A 110 8.67 0.31 -19.39
C LEU A 110 9.37 -1.05 -19.37
N THR A 111 10.54 -1.13 -18.75
CA THR A 111 11.22 -2.38 -18.41
C THR A 111 11.47 -2.41 -16.91
N ILE A 112 11.36 -3.59 -16.32
CA ILE A 112 11.73 -3.83 -14.93
C ILE A 112 12.93 -4.75 -14.93
N ASP A 113 14.04 -4.33 -14.36
CA ASP A 113 15.31 -5.08 -14.36
C ASP A 113 15.55 -5.79 -13.02
N PHE A 114 14.93 -5.30 -11.94
CA PHE A 114 15.09 -5.81 -10.57
C PHE A 114 13.81 -5.59 -9.73
N PRO A 115 13.47 -6.47 -8.77
CA PRO A 115 14.17 -7.70 -8.39
C PRO A 115 13.75 -8.93 -9.21
N ARG A 116 14.65 -9.90 -9.32
CA ARG A 116 14.38 -11.27 -9.81
C ARG A 116 15.07 -12.24 -8.87
N GLN A 117 14.32 -12.97 -8.05
CA GLN A 117 14.85 -13.84 -6.99
C GLN A 117 13.95 -15.07 -6.77
N GLU A 118 14.46 -16.07 -6.06
CA GLU A 118 13.84 -17.40 -5.91
C GLU A 118 12.57 -17.43 -5.04
N SER A 119 12.40 -16.46 -4.13
CA SER A 119 11.24 -16.37 -3.24
C SER A 119 10.50 -15.06 -3.44
N ASN A 120 9.18 -15.14 -3.54
CA ASN A 120 8.24 -14.02 -3.66
C ASN A 120 7.78 -13.43 -2.32
N THR A 121 8.41 -13.82 -1.22
CA THR A 121 8.20 -13.19 0.08
C THR A 121 9.02 -11.91 0.17
N VAL A 122 8.36 -10.81 0.51
CA VAL A 122 8.98 -9.48 0.63
C VAL A 122 8.53 -8.84 1.93
N THR A 123 9.49 -8.33 2.70
CA THR A 123 9.24 -7.62 3.95
C THR A 123 9.30 -6.11 3.73
N ASP A 124 8.30 -5.36 4.19
CA ASP A 124 8.19 -3.89 4.23
C ASP A 124 8.21 -3.12 2.87
N VAL A 125 9.18 -3.37 1.98
CA VAL A 125 9.41 -2.60 0.74
C VAL A 125 9.83 -3.50 -0.41
N LEU A 126 9.14 -3.39 -1.54
CA LEU A 126 9.61 -3.92 -2.82
C LEU A 126 10.50 -2.88 -3.51
N HIS A 127 11.82 -3.10 -3.51
CA HIS A 127 12.76 -2.23 -4.21
C HIS A 127 12.84 -2.57 -5.70
N VAL A 128 12.23 -1.75 -6.55
CA VAL A 128 12.22 -1.97 -8.00
C VAL A 128 13.20 -1.06 -8.71
N ARG A 129 13.88 -1.58 -9.73
CA ARG A 129 14.68 -0.80 -10.67
C ARG A 129 14.32 -1.13 -12.09
N GLY A 130 14.40 -0.14 -12.97
CA GLY A 130 14.08 -0.32 -14.37
C GLY A 130 14.32 0.93 -15.20
N TRP A 131 13.74 0.91 -16.40
CA TRP A 131 13.79 2.01 -17.34
C TRP A 131 12.38 2.33 -17.84
N SER A 132 12.08 3.61 -18.02
CA SER A 132 10.81 4.08 -18.59
C SER A 132 11.06 5.19 -19.59
N ARG A 133 10.29 5.16 -20.69
CA ARG A 133 10.29 6.24 -21.69
C ARG A 133 9.69 7.54 -21.16
N TYR A 134 8.81 7.43 -20.18
CA TYR A 134 8.08 8.55 -19.60
C TYR A 134 8.71 8.99 -18.28
N GLY A 135 8.62 10.29 -17.98
CA GLY A 135 9.19 10.92 -16.78
C GLY A 135 8.70 10.38 -15.43
N ARG A 136 7.65 9.55 -15.42
CA ARG A 136 6.97 9.07 -14.22
C ARG A 136 6.57 7.62 -14.37
N VAL A 137 6.78 6.84 -13.32
CA VAL A 137 6.31 5.45 -13.17
C VAL A 137 5.34 5.39 -12.02
N ARG A 138 4.23 4.67 -12.20
CA ARG A 138 3.21 4.40 -11.20
C ARG A 138 3.32 2.95 -10.74
N ALA A 139 3.18 2.71 -9.43
CA ALA A 139 2.98 1.40 -8.85
C ALA A 139 1.64 1.37 -8.10
N THR A 140 0.83 0.33 -8.32
CA THR A 140 -0.38 0.06 -7.54
C THR A 140 -0.17 -1.23 -6.77
N VAL A 141 -0.20 -1.17 -5.45
CA VAL A 141 -0.10 -2.32 -4.54
C VAL A 141 -1.50 -2.66 -4.09
N GLN A 142 -1.90 -3.91 -4.27
CA GLN A 142 -3.18 -4.43 -3.81
C GLN A 142 -2.95 -5.62 -2.89
N ASN A 143 -3.57 -5.62 -1.72
CA ASN A 143 -3.73 -6.83 -0.91
C ASN A 143 -4.89 -7.64 -1.49
N LEU A 144 -4.63 -8.90 -1.85
CA LEU A 144 -5.59 -9.75 -2.56
C LEU A 144 -6.65 -10.35 -1.62
N GLU A 145 -6.41 -10.35 -0.32
CA GLU A 145 -7.36 -10.84 0.69
C GLU A 145 -8.30 -9.73 1.16
N THR A 146 -7.76 -8.56 1.52
CA THR A 146 -8.54 -7.43 2.03
C THR A 146 -9.12 -6.57 0.90
N GLY A 147 -8.50 -6.59 -0.27
CA GLY A 147 -8.82 -5.70 -1.38
C GLY A 147 -8.36 -4.25 -1.18
N GLU A 148 -7.55 -3.97 -0.15
CA GLU A 148 -6.93 -2.66 0.05
C GLU A 148 -5.96 -2.36 -1.11
N ILE A 149 -6.00 -1.12 -1.61
CA ILE A 149 -5.16 -0.69 -2.73
C ILE A 149 -4.47 0.62 -2.38
N ARG A 150 -3.16 0.71 -2.63
CA ARG A 150 -2.39 1.95 -2.53
C ARG A 150 -1.59 2.21 -3.80
N THR A 151 -1.50 3.48 -4.18
CA THR A 151 -0.78 3.91 -5.38
C THR A 151 0.40 4.79 -5.00
N TYR A 152 1.56 4.54 -5.62
CA TYR A 152 2.77 5.34 -5.46
C TYR A 152 3.29 5.77 -6.82
N TYR A 153 4.17 6.77 -6.81
CA TYR A 153 4.83 7.28 -8.00
C TYR A 153 6.33 7.44 -7.77
N ALA A 154 7.11 7.15 -8.80
CA ALA A 154 8.52 7.50 -8.87
C ALA A 154 8.78 8.34 -10.12
N GLN A 155 9.73 9.28 -10.01
CA GLN A 155 10.24 10.04 -11.15
C GLN A 155 11.38 9.25 -11.81
N THR A 156 11.45 9.30 -13.13
CA THR A 156 12.61 8.78 -13.85
C THR A 156 13.71 9.82 -13.91
N ARG A 157 14.95 9.36 -13.96
CA ARG A 157 16.10 10.20 -14.31
C ARG A 157 16.02 10.64 -15.78
N PRO A 158 16.79 11.66 -16.20
CA PRO A 158 16.79 12.13 -17.59
C PRO A 158 17.17 11.06 -18.63
N ASP A 159 17.89 10.03 -18.21
CA ASP A 159 18.24 8.87 -19.05
C ASP A 159 17.14 7.80 -19.11
N GLY A 160 16.02 8.00 -18.41
CA GLY A 160 14.87 7.10 -18.31
C GLY A 160 14.98 6.06 -17.19
N THR A 161 16.12 5.93 -16.51
CA THR A 161 16.27 4.97 -15.41
C THR A 161 15.51 5.40 -14.17
N PHE A 162 15.07 4.45 -13.35
CA PHE A 162 14.44 4.75 -12.06
C PHE A 162 14.79 3.73 -10.98
N GLU A 163 14.72 4.20 -9.74
CA GLU A 163 14.69 3.38 -8.53
C GLU A 163 13.40 3.69 -7.80
N PHE A 164 12.69 2.64 -7.41
CA PHE A 164 11.35 2.77 -6.85
C PHE A 164 11.21 1.86 -5.62
N PRO A 165 11.46 2.39 -4.41
CA PRO A 165 11.10 1.70 -3.18
C PRO A 165 9.58 1.76 -3.02
N VAL A 166 8.89 0.66 -3.34
CA VAL A 166 7.42 0.56 -3.23
C VAL A 166 7.05 0.01 -1.85
N PRO A 167 6.46 0.81 -0.94
CA PRO A 167 5.98 0.32 0.34
C PRO A 167 4.90 -0.76 0.14
N LEU A 168 4.94 -1.81 0.97
CA LEU A 168 3.93 -2.87 1.02
C LEU A 168 2.98 -2.65 2.22
N ASP A 169 2.54 -1.41 2.43
CA ASP A 169 1.81 -0.99 3.62
C ASP A 169 0.28 -1.05 3.47
N VAL A 170 -0.22 -1.98 2.64
CA VAL A 170 -1.64 -2.34 2.44
C VAL A 170 -2.08 -3.57 3.26
N GLY A 171 -1.30 -3.88 4.31
CA GLY A 171 -1.41 -5.12 5.08
C GLY A 171 -0.50 -6.24 4.59
N TYR A 172 -0.50 -7.32 5.37
CA TYR A 172 0.32 -8.51 5.16
C TYR A 172 -0.46 -9.60 4.42
N GLY A 173 0.27 -10.56 3.83
CA GLY A 173 -0.30 -11.64 3.04
C GLY A 173 -0.14 -11.44 1.53
N PRO A 174 -0.94 -12.13 0.70
CA PRO A 174 -0.82 -12.10 -0.75
C PRO A 174 -1.11 -10.72 -1.32
N CYS A 175 -0.16 -10.18 -2.10
CA CYS A 175 -0.27 -8.89 -2.77
C CYS A 175 0.04 -8.99 -4.26
N GLU A 176 -0.61 -8.11 -5.05
CA GLU A 176 -0.24 -7.84 -6.43
C GLU A 176 0.27 -6.39 -6.56
N VAL A 177 1.42 -6.21 -7.21
CA VAL A 177 2.01 -4.90 -7.47
C VAL A 177 2.07 -4.66 -8.97
N ILE A 178 1.22 -3.77 -9.49
CA ILE A 178 1.13 -3.46 -10.91
C ILE A 178 1.88 -2.16 -11.22
N PHE A 179 2.78 -2.23 -12.19
CA PHE A 179 3.56 -1.10 -12.69
C PHE A 179 3.05 -0.59 -14.02
N ALA A 180 3.01 0.74 -14.17
CA ALA A 180 2.61 1.43 -15.39
C ALA A 180 3.42 2.71 -15.59
N SER A 181 3.81 3.03 -16.83
CA SER A 181 4.45 4.31 -17.19
C SER A 181 3.61 5.16 -18.14
N ARG A 182 2.62 4.55 -18.81
CA ARG A 182 1.76 5.24 -19.78
C ARG A 182 0.38 5.54 -19.20
N GLN A 183 0.11 6.83 -19.04
CA GLN A 183 -1.22 7.35 -18.72
C GLN A 183 -2.01 7.54 -20.02
N ILE A 184 -3.16 6.89 -20.15
CA ILE A 184 -4.04 6.98 -21.33
C ILE A 184 -4.97 8.20 -21.19
N ASP A 185 -5.56 8.36 -20.01
CA ASP A 185 -6.38 9.49 -19.61
C ASP A 185 -6.25 9.74 -18.11
N ALA A 186 -7.09 10.61 -17.54
CA ALA A 186 -7.01 10.98 -16.13
C ALA A 186 -7.08 9.75 -15.20
N GLU A 187 -7.87 8.73 -15.53
CA GLU A 187 -8.17 7.59 -14.64
C GLU A 187 -7.47 6.31 -15.10
N THR A 188 -7.14 6.22 -16.39
CA THR A 188 -6.67 4.99 -17.01
C THR A 188 -5.17 5.01 -17.16
N TRP A 189 -4.51 4.21 -16.34
CA TRP A 189 -3.16 3.75 -16.60
C TRP A 189 -3.22 2.35 -17.14
N GLN A 190 -2.42 2.08 -18.14
CA GLN A 190 -2.37 0.75 -18.72
C GLN A 190 -1.18 0.00 -18.07
N GLY A 191 -1.47 -1.19 -17.54
CA GLY A 191 -0.50 -1.99 -16.79
C GLY A 191 0.54 -2.61 -17.73
N ALA A 192 1.81 -2.51 -17.35
CA ALA A 192 2.94 -2.95 -18.17
C ALA A 192 3.65 -4.18 -17.58
N ALA A 193 3.71 -4.27 -16.25
CA ALA A 193 4.26 -5.43 -15.53
C ALA A 193 3.58 -5.60 -14.18
N ALA A 194 3.57 -6.82 -13.63
CA ALA A 194 3.03 -7.09 -12.31
C ALA A 194 3.90 -8.06 -11.51
N TYR A 195 4.06 -7.82 -10.21
CA TYR A 195 4.58 -8.83 -9.27
C TYR A 195 3.43 -9.43 -8.48
N ARG A 196 3.47 -10.74 -8.25
CA ARG A 196 2.67 -11.42 -7.23
C ARG A 196 3.59 -11.86 -6.12
N LEU A 197 3.39 -11.33 -4.93
CA LEU A 197 4.28 -11.49 -3.78
C LEU A 197 3.50 -11.76 -2.51
N ILE A 198 4.17 -12.26 -1.48
CA ILE A 198 3.66 -12.31 -0.12
C ILE A 198 4.32 -11.17 0.66
N SER A 199 3.51 -10.21 1.10
CA SER A 199 3.93 -9.18 2.05
C SER A 199 4.05 -9.84 3.43
N GLU A 200 5.28 -10.08 3.87
CA GLU A 200 5.54 -10.78 5.13
C GLU A 200 5.32 -9.87 6.34
N GLU A 201 4.73 -10.41 7.39
CA GLU A 201 4.72 -9.76 8.70
C GLU A 201 6.16 -9.61 9.21
N PRO A 202 6.66 -8.38 9.37
CA PRO A 202 8.02 -8.17 9.82
C PRO A 202 8.10 -8.53 11.31
N PRO A 203 9.30 -8.90 11.79
CA PRO A 203 9.53 -9.26 13.19
C PRO A 203 9.21 -8.12 14.18
N LEU A 204 9.07 -6.89 13.71
CA LEU A 204 8.59 -5.76 14.48
C LEU A 204 7.70 -4.88 13.59
N TYR A 205 6.46 -4.66 13.98
CA TYR A 205 5.58 -3.68 13.32
C TYR A 205 4.75 -2.89 14.31
N MET A 206 4.24 -1.76 13.83
CA MET A 206 3.55 -0.76 14.62
C MET A 206 2.04 -0.92 14.41
N THR A 207 1.29 -0.86 15.50
CA THR A 207 -0.19 -0.85 15.51
C THR A 207 -0.75 0.50 15.96
N GLN A 208 0.09 1.34 16.57
CA GLN A 208 -0.14 2.75 16.83
C GLN A 208 1.22 3.46 16.83
N PRO A 209 1.50 4.37 15.88
CA PRO A 209 0.66 4.74 14.73
C PRO A 209 0.29 3.55 13.80
N ALA A 210 -0.78 3.69 13.01
CA ALA A 210 -1.20 2.66 12.04
C ALA A 210 -0.25 2.52 10.84
N TYR A 211 0.71 3.43 10.67
CA TYR A 211 1.73 3.42 9.62
C TYR A 211 3.10 3.07 10.18
N GLN A 212 3.94 2.46 9.32
CA GLN A 212 5.25 1.94 9.71
C GLN A 212 6.38 3.00 9.64
N ARG A 213 6.15 4.13 8.97
CA ARG A 213 7.11 5.23 8.77
C ARG A 213 6.41 6.52 8.38
N GLY A 214 7.06 7.66 8.62
CA GLY A 214 6.54 9.00 8.29
C GLY A 214 6.56 9.91 9.50
N SER A 215 5.72 10.93 9.52
CA SER A 215 5.67 11.87 10.65
C SER A 215 4.64 11.51 11.70
N ILE A 216 4.88 11.89 12.95
CA ILE A 216 3.91 11.89 14.05
C ILE A 216 3.67 13.34 14.47
N LEU A 217 2.40 13.78 14.50
CA LEU A 217 2.03 15.09 15.00
C LEU A 217 1.65 14.98 16.49
N ALA A 218 2.53 15.42 17.38
CA ALA A 218 2.37 15.29 18.82
C ALA A 218 1.98 16.62 19.48
N THR A 219 0.87 16.65 20.22
CA THR A 219 0.46 17.79 21.06
C THR A 219 0.97 17.68 22.50
N GLY A 220 1.54 16.53 22.87
CA GLY A 220 2.07 16.25 24.20
C GLY A 220 2.69 14.86 24.25
N ARG A 221 2.87 14.33 25.47
CA ARG A 221 3.27 12.94 25.68
C ARG A 221 2.29 12.00 24.99
N PHE A 222 2.79 11.01 24.25
CA PHE A 222 1.95 10.12 23.46
C PHE A 222 2.31 8.65 23.59
N ARG A 223 1.36 7.78 23.25
CA ARG A 223 1.55 6.33 23.28
C ARG A 223 1.85 5.78 21.90
N VAL A 224 2.76 4.81 21.86
CA VAL A 224 3.06 3.96 20.71
C VAL A 224 2.93 2.50 21.13
N ARG A 225 2.54 1.64 20.19
CA ARG A 225 2.42 0.20 20.41
C ARG A 225 2.61 -0.55 19.11
N GLY A 226 2.91 -1.83 19.25
CA GLY A 226 3.18 -2.70 18.13
C GLY A 226 3.21 -4.16 18.54
N VAL A 227 3.66 -4.96 17.59
CA VAL A 227 3.93 -6.38 17.77
C VAL A 227 5.41 -6.62 17.48
N ALA A 228 6.04 -7.47 18.28
CA ALA A 228 7.45 -7.82 18.22
C ALA A 228 7.63 -9.33 18.43
N CYS A 229 7.40 -10.12 17.39
CA CYS A 229 7.29 -11.58 17.47
C CYS A 229 8.56 -12.25 18.02
N GLY A 230 8.48 -12.90 19.18
CA GLY A 230 9.61 -13.57 19.82
C GLY A 230 10.69 -12.62 20.37
N ALA A 231 10.35 -11.35 20.63
CA ALA A 231 11.20 -10.44 21.39
C ALA A 231 10.80 -10.45 22.87
N GLU A 232 11.76 -10.32 23.78
CA GLU A 232 11.47 -10.06 25.20
C GLU A 232 11.26 -8.55 25.45
N THR A 233 11.99 -7.71 24.74
CA THR A 233 11.91 -6.25 24.84
C THR A 233 12.04 -5.56 23.48
N VAL A 234 11.43 -4.38 23.40
CA VAL A 234 11.61 -3.41 22.31
C VAL A 234 12.33 -2.18 22.87
N ILE A 235 13.28 -1.66 22.11
CA ILE A 235 14.03 -0.45 22.44
C ILE A 235 13.41 0.71 21.67
N LEU A 236 13.18 1.80 22.38
CA LEU A 236 12.71 3.06 21.82
C LEU A 236 13.74 4.14 22.13
N GLU A 237 14.13 4.90 21.11
CA GLU A 237 15.11 5.96 21.22
C GLU A 237 14.57 7.23 20.58
N THR A 238 14.69 8.34 21.30
CA THR A 238 14.41 9.68 20.79
C THR A 238 15.71 10.44 20.63
N SER A 239 15.95 11.00 19.46
CA SER A 239 17.19 11.71 19.13
C SER A 239 16.91 12.97 18.30
N SER A 240 17.91 13.84 18.14
CA SER A 240 17.87 14.93 17.17
C SER A 240 17.72 14.37 15.75
N CYS A 241 17.22 15.18 14.82
CA CYS A 241 16.95 14.72 13.45
C CYS A 241 18.22 14.35 12.66
N ASP A 242 19.36 14.95 13.01
CA ASP A 242 20.71 14.65 12.50
C ASP A 242 21.39 13.49 13.25
N GLU A 243 20.75 12.95 14.30
CA GLU A 243 21.24 11.86 15.15
C GLU A 243 22.49 12.19 15.99
N ASP A 244 22.87 13.47 16.09
CA ASP A 244 24.02 13.91 16.89
C ASP A 244 23.73 13.87 18.41
N VAL A 245 22.46 13.95 18.81
CA VAL A 245 22.04 14.01 20.23
C VAL A 245 20.96 12.96 20.50
N VAL A 246 21.22 12.02 21.41
CA VAL A 246 20.21 11.10 21.95
C VAL A 246 19.59 11.73 23.20
N TYR A 247 18.29 12.04 23.15
CA TYR A 247 17.56 12.62 24.28
C TYR A 247 17.17 11.56 25.31
N ARG A 248 16.70 10.41 24.84
CA ARG A 248 16.24 9.32 25.70
C ARG A 248 16.29 7.98 24.98
N ARG A 249 16.68 6.95 25.72
CA ARG A 249 16.52 5.54 25.34
C ARG A 249 15.72 4.83 26.44
N GLN A 250 14.73 4.05 26.05
CA GLN A 250 13.88 3.28 26.97
C GLN A 250 13.59 1.89 26.40
N GLU A 251 13.28 0.95 27.29
CA GLU A 251 12.86 -0.40 26.93
C GLU A 251 11.38 -0.58 27.28
N ALA A 252 10.66 -1.28 26.40
CA ALA A 252 9.30 -1.73 26.62
C ALA A 252 9.28 -3.26 26.66
N SER A 253 8.68 -3.82 27.70
CA SER A 253 8.47 -5.27 27.80
C SER A 253 7.48 -5.74 26.74
N VAL A 254 7.76 -6.90 26.17
CA VAL A 254 6.87 -7.58 25.23
C VAL A 254 6.12 -8.69 25.98
N VAL A 255 4.79 -8.71 25.85
CA VAL A 255 3.90 -9.72 26.44
C VAL A 255 2.98 -10.21 25.35
N ASP A 256 2.95 -11.53 25.12
CA ASP A 256 2.19 -12.16 24.03
C ASP A 256 2.46 -11.48 22.66
N ASP A 257 3.75 -11.29 22.37
CA ASP A 257 4.28 -10.57 21.21
C ASP A 257 3.86 -9.10 21.09
N ARG A 258 3.11 -8.54 22.04
CA ARG A 258 2.65 -7.14 22.02
C ARG A 258 3.46 -6.27 22.97
N TRP A 259 3.63 -5.02 22.60
CA TRP A 259 4.33 -4.05 23.42
C TRP A 259 3.68 -2.67 23.29
N GLU A 260 3.82 -1.85 24.32
CA GLU A 260 3.42 -0.46 24.31
C GLU A 260 4.39 0.39 25.13
N ALA A 261 4.48 1.67 24.77
CA ALA A 261 5.34 2.63 25.46
C ALA A 261 4.78 4.05 25.34
N TRP A 262 5.01 4.84 26.38
CA TRP A 262 4.79 6.28 26.34
C TRP A 262 6.07 7.01 25.95
N ILE A 263 5.95 8.00 25.07
CA ILE A 263 7.02 8.84 24.55
C ILE A 263 6.82 10.26 25.08
N ASP A 264 7.82 10.73 25.81
CA ASP A 264 7.89 12.10 26.31
C ASP A 264 8.55 13.00 25.26
N LEU A 265 8.04 14.22 25.11
CA LEU A 265 8.61 15.20 24.18
C LEU A 265 9.91 15.78 24.77
N PRO A 266 11.04 15.78 24.05
CA PRO A 266 12.26 16.43 24.51
C PRO A 266 12.05 17.93 24.75
N GLU A 267 12.61 18.47 25.83
CA GLU A 267 12.47 19.89 26.16
C GLU A 267 13.18 20.76 25.12
N GLY A 268 12.46 21.76 24.59
CA GLY A 268 13.03 22.75 23.65
C GLY A 268 13.14 22.28 22.20
N GLU A 269 12.64 21.08 21.87
CA GLU A 269 12.70 20.52 20.53
C GLU A 269 11.31 20.52 19.87
N ASP A 270 11.20 21.26 18.77
CA ASP A 270 9.98 21.29 17.95
C ASP A 270 9.89 20.06 17.03
N VAL A 271 11.03 19.47 16.65
CA VAL A 271 11.10 18.29 15.78
C VAL A 271 12.23 17.37 16.23
N PHE A 272 11.92 16.09 16.44
CA PHE A 272 12.89 15.06 16.81
C PHE A 272 12.61 13.74 16.09
N ARG A 273 13.51 12.77 16.21
CA ARG A 273 13.36 11.44 15.64
C ARG A 273 12.94 10.45 16.72
N LEU A 274 11.98 9.57 16.42
CA LEU A 274 11.65 8.40 17.22
C LEU A 274 12.04 7.15 16.43
N CYS A 275 12.93 6.35 17.00
CA CYS A 275 13.38 5.09 16.46
C CYS A 275 12.91 3.94 17.36
N VAL A 276 12.42 2.85 16.76
CA VAL A 276 11.91 1.66 17.44
C VAL A 276 12.51 0.41 16.80
N GLY A 277 12.96 -0.53 17.62
CA GLY A 277 13.66 -1.73 17.16
C GLY A 277 13.83 -2.77 18.27
N ARG A 278 14.34 -3.94 17.92
CA ARG A 278 14.49 -5.08 18.85
C ARG A 278 15.88 -5.13 19.47
N ASN A 279 16.01 -5.80 20.62
CA ASN A 279 17.31 -6.08 21.23
C ASN A 279 18.02 -7.22 20.48
N GLY A 280 19.32 -7.08 20.16
CA GLY A 280 20.11 -8.12 19.47
C GLY A 280 20.19 -8.03 17.93
N SER A 281 19.64 -6.98 17.29
CA SER A 281 19.87 -6.70 15.86
C SER A 281 21.34 -6.30 15.61
N GLN A 282 22.04 -6.96 14.68
CA GLN A 282 23.46 -6.70 14.35
C GLN A 282 23.61 -5.61 13.25
N VAL A 283 24.79 -4.98 13.21
CA VAL A 283 25.07 -3.58 12.84
C VAL A 283 25.91 -3.42 11.57
N CYS A 284 25.76 -2.28 10.87
CA CYS A 284 26.88 -1.53 10.26
C CYS A 284 26.85 -0.05 10.68
N GLY A 285 27.82 0.40 11.50
CA GLY A 285 27.97 1.79 11.99
C GLY A 285 27.22 2.10 13.30
N THR A 286 27.95 2.48 14.35
CA THR A 286 27.54 2.99 15.69
C THR A 286 26.27 2.47 16.39
N GLY A 287 25.79 1.28 16.05
CA GLY A 287 25.11 0.41 17.01
C GLY A 287 23.61 0.61 17.19
N TRP A 288 22.84 0.20 16.17
CA TRP A 288 21.46 -0.37 16.21
C TRP A 288 20.68 0.14 15.00
N GLU A 289 20.21 -0.75 14.12
CA GLU A 289 19.28 -0.37 13.05
C GLU A 289 17.86 -0.40 13.61
N ALA A 290 17.23 0.77 13.71
CA ALA A 290 15.84 0.90 14.07
C ALA A 290 15.00 0.26 12.96
N ASN A 291 14.20 -0.75 13.29
CA ASN A 291 13.27 -1.34 12.32
C ASN A 291 12.20 -0.33 11.90
N ARG A 292 11.88 0.66 12.75
CA ARG A 292 10.90 1.71 12.49
C ARG A 292 11.47 3.06 12.90
N SER A 293 11.25 4.08 12.07
CA SER A 293 11.71 5.44 12.30
C SER A 293 10.65 6.44 11.92
N TYR A 294 10.49 7.45 12.77
CA TYR A 294 9.49 8.50 12.64
C TYR A 294 10.12 9.86 12.87
N THR A 295 9.68 10.85 12.10
CA THR A 295 9.89 12.26 12.44
C THR A 295 8.73 12.70 13.34
N VAL A 296 9.01 13.10 14.56
CA VAL A 296 7.98 13.61 15.47
C VAL A 296 8.03 15.12 15.46
N ALA A 297 6.92 15.75 15.08
CA ALA A 297 6.76 17.19 15.15
C ALA A 297 5.85 17.54 16.33
N THR A 298 6.38 18.34 17.25
CA THR A 298 5.59 18.96 18.32
C THR A 298 4.70 20.03 17.70
N VAL A 299 3.39 19.87 17.85
CA VAL A 299 2.40 20.81 17.33
C VAL A 299 1.65 21.46 18.48
N ALA A 300 1.37 22.76 18.32
CA ALA A 300 0.57 23.48 19.31
C ALA A 300 -0.81 22.81 19.46
N PRO A 301 -1.34 22.70 20.69
CA PRO A 301 -2.70 22.24 20.90
C PRO A 301 -3.65 23.08 20.05
N ARG A 302 -4.51 22.39 19.30
CA ARG A 302 -5.53 23.10 18.54
C ARG A 302 -6.50 23.78 19.49
N PRO A 303 -7.03 24.97 19.13
CA PRO A 303 -8.16 25.54 19.83
C PRO A 303 -9.25 24.48 19.97
N ASP A 304 -9.95 24.49 21.10
CA ASP A 304 -11.08 23.60 21.27
C ASP A 304 -11.95 23.66 20.03
N PRO A 305 -12.36 22.50 19.48
CA PRO A 305 -13.19 22.50 18.31
C PRO A 305 -14.33 23.45 18.61
N ALA A 306 -14.52 24.44 17.73
CA ALA A 306 -15.63 25.35 17.86
C ALA A 306 -16.86 24.48 18.17
N PRO A 307 -17.77 24.92 19.04
CA PRO A 307 -19.08 24.31 19.11
C PRO A 307 -19.72 24.57 17.74
N THR A 308 -19.28 23.82 16.72
CA THR A 308 -19.77 23.82 15.35
C THR A 308 -21.24 23.65 15.55
N GLU A 309 -22.00 24.66 15.13
CA GLU A 309 -23.27 24.95 15.75
C GLU A 309 -24.14 23.68 15.90
N PRO A 310 -24.89 23.54 17.00
CA PRO A 310 -25.64 22.33 17.37
C PRO A 310 -26.41 21.64 16.23
N TRP A 311 -26.70 22.32 15.12
CA TRP A 311 -27.47 21.85 13.98
C TRP A 311 -26.76 20.82 13.07
N MET A 312 -25.44 20.85 12.89
CA MET A 312 -24.76 20.00 11.88
C MET A 312 -24.28 18.67 12.46
N MET A 313 -23.56 18.69 13.59
CA MET A 313 -23.02 17.47 14.22
C MET A 313 -24.01 16.91 15.24
N GLN A 314 -24.91 17.70 15.83
CA GLN A 314 -26.01 17.20 16.67
C GLN A 314 -25.58 16.17 17.74
N SER A 315 -24.36 16.30 18.29
CA SER A 315 -23.75 15.32 19.21
C SER A 315 -24.45 15.21 20.56
N LEU A 316 -25.35 16.16 20.87
CA LEU A 316 -26.21 16.14 22.05
C LEU A 316 -27.54 15.41 21.82
N SER A 317 -27.78 14.90 20.61
CA SER A 317 -28.97 14.08 20.33
C SER A 317 -28.85 12.73 21.04
N ILE A 318 -29.94 12.31 21.70
CA ILE A 318 -30.04 11.01 22.37
C ILE A 318 -29.66 9.87 21.40
N ALA A 319 -30.13 9.93 20.16
CA ALA A 319 -29.84 8.89 19.17
C ALA A 319 -28.34 8.75 18.85
N ILE A 320 -27.58 9.86 18.84
CA ILE A 320 -26.13 9.84 18.63
C ILE A 320 -25.42 9.34 19.89
N GLN A 321 -25.86 9.77 21.07
CA GLN A 321 -25.27 9.36 22.34
C GLN A 321 -25.45 7.85 22.61
N GLU A 322 -26.66 7.34 22.43
CA GLU A 322 -26.96 5.91 22.60
C GLU A 322 -26.17 5.05 21.60
N LEU A 323 -26.11 5.49 20.34
CA LEU A 323 -25.35 4.79 19.31
C LEU A 323 -23.85 4.80 19.63
N ALA A 324 -23.26 5.95 19.94
CA ALA A 324 -21.86 6.06 20.30
C ALA A 324 -21.52 5.17 21.50
N ALA A 325 -22.35 5.20 22.56
CA ALA A 325 -22.20 4.36 23.73
C ALA A 325 -22.27 2.86 23.38
N SER A 326 -23.17 2.46 22.48
CA SER A 326 -23.29 1.07 22.04
C SER A 326 -22.10 0.58 21.22
N ILE A 327 -21.51 1.43 20.37
CA ILE A 327 -20.36 1.05 19.53
C ILE A 327 -19.09 0.90 20.39
N VAL A 328 -18.92 1.76 21.39
CA VAL A 328 -17.72 1.75 22.24
C VAL A 328 -17.88 0.93 23.52
N ASP A 329 -18.97 0.17 23.65
CA ASP A 329 -19.22 -0.65 24.83
C ASP A 329 -18.11 -1.68 25.03
N GLY A 330 -17.59 -1.77 26.25
CA GLY A 330 -16.44 -2.62 26.59
C GLY A 330 -15.07 -2.18 26.02
N ILE A 331 -15.00 -1.11 25.23
CA ILE A 331 -13.74 -0.59 24.67
C ILE A 331 -13.18 0.50 25.58
N HIS A 332 -12.11 0.19 26.30
CA HIS A 332 -11.47 1.13 27.23
C HIS A 332 -10.36 1.97 26.60
N ASP A 333 -9.71 1.44 25.56
CA ASP A 333 -8.59 2.08 24.90
C ASP A 333 -9.06 3.25 24.00
N PRO A 334 -8.61 4.50 24.22
CA PRO A 334 -9.09 5.65 23.46
C PRO A 334 -8.88 5.53 21.94
N TYR A 335 -7.75 4.96 21.52
CA TYR A 335 -7.44 4.79 20.11
C TYR A 335 -8.37 3.76 19.45
N GLU A 336 -8.63 2.65 20.14
CA GLU A 336 -9.61 1.66 19.67
C GLU A 336 -11.05 2.18 19.66
N ARG A 337 -11.43 3.07 20.59
CA ARG A 337 -12.75 3.71 20.56
C ARG A 337 -12.92 4.58 19.32
N VAL A 338 -11.88 5.34 18.95
CA VAL A 338 -11.90 6.13 17.71
C VAL A 338 -11.98 5.21 16.49
N ARG A 339 -11.21 4.11 16.46
CA ARG A 339 -11.26 3.09 15.40
C ARG A 339 -12.65 2.50 15.23
N ALA A 340 -13.27 2.04 16.31
CA ALA A 340 -14.59 1.43 16.27
C ALA A 340 -15.66 2.40 15.73
N LEU A 341 -15.62 3.67 16.13
CA LEU A 341 -16.54 4.69 15.64
C LEU A 341 -16.30 5.04 14.16
N HIS A 342 -15.04 5.15 13.75
CA HIS A 342 -14.65 5.34 12.36
C HIS A 342 -15.16 4.20 11.47
N ASP A 343 -14.80 2.96 11.82
CA ASP A 343 -15.13 1.76 11.06
C ASP A 343 -16.64 1.56 10.98
N TRP A 344 -17.36 1.87 12.06
CA TRP A 344 -18.83 1.84 12.03
C TRP A 344 -19.40 2.81 11.00
N VAL A 345 -18.93 4.06 10.94
CA VAL A 345 -19.43 5.03 9.94
C VAL A 345 -19.10 4.55 8.53
N ALA A 346 -17.84 4.17 8.27
CA ALA A 346 -17.38 3.69 6.97
C ALA A 346 -18.18 2.45 6.51
N ALA A 347 -18.48 1.52 7.42
CA ALA A 347 -19.21 0.29 7.12
C ALA A 347 -20.74 0.46 7.03
N ASN A 348 -21.32 1.58 7.47
CA ASN A 348 -22.79 1.70 7.60
C ASN A 348 -23.43 2.83 6.78
N ILE A 349 -22.65 3.65 6.08
CA ILE A 349 -23.17 4.72 5.23
C ILE A 349 -22.85 4.40 3.77
N ASP A 350 -23.76 4.72 2.86
CA ASP A 350 -23.58 4.63 1.41
C ASP A 350 -23.15 5.99 0.84
N TYR A 351 -22.26 6.01 -0.15
CA TYR A 351 -21.91 7.25 -0.82
C TYR A 351 -23.05 7.69 -1.77
N ASP A 352 -23.50 8.94 -1.63
CA ASP A 352 -24.52 9.56 -2.48
C ASP A 352 -23.96 9.92 -3.87
N ILE A 353 -23.75 8.91 -4.72
CA ILE A 353 -23.20 9.08 -6.07
C ILE A 353 -24.10 9.99 -6.93
N GLU A 354 -25.41 9.84 -6.84
CA GLU A 354 -26.35 10.63 -7.65
C GLU A 354 -26.34 12.10 -7.23
N GLY A 355 -26.40 12.36 -5.92
CA GLY A 355 -26.28 13.69 -5.36
C GLY A 355 -24.94 14.36 -5.70
N ALA A 356 -23.84 13.60 -5.63
CA ALA A 356 -22.52 14.08 -6.02
C ALA A 356 -22.44 14.42 -7.52
N ARG A 357 -22.90 13.52 -8.40
CA ARG A 357 -22.87 13.73 -9.86
C ARG A 357 -23.77 14.87 -10.33
N SER A 358 -24.93 15.03 -9.69
CA SER A 358 -25.89 16.10 -10.03
C SER A 358 -25.54 17.46 -9.41
N GLY A 359 -24.54 17.51 -8.52
CA GLY A 359 -24.20 18.71 -7.75
C GLY A 359 -25.27 19.10 -6.73
N ARG A 360 -26.18 18.18 -6.38
CA ARG A 360 -27.28 18.37 -5.43
C ARG A 360 -27.27 17.26 -4.38
N PRO A 361 -26.21 17.16 -3.57
CA PRO A 361 -26.16 16.18 -2.50
C PRO A 361 -27.29 16.41 -1.51
N GLY A 362 -27.77 15.33 -0.89
CA GLY A 362 -28.71 15.46 0.22
C GLY A 362 -28.11 16.15 1.46
N PRO A 363 -28.90 16.35 2.52
CA PRO A 363 -28.43 17.03 3.74
C PRO A 363 -27.23 16.31 4.36
N GLY A 364 -26.23 17.10 4.77
CA GLY A 364 -24.99 16.60 5.37
C GLY A 364 -24.93 16.65 6.89
N ASP A 365 -26.07 16.82 7.59
CA ASP A 365 -26.11 16.77 9.06
C ASP A 365 -26.08 15.31 9.57
N ALA A 366 -25.60 15.14 10.81
CA ALA A 366 -25.35 13.83 11.40
C ALA A 366 -26.62 12.97 11.54
N ILE A 367 -27.73 13.54 12.04
CA ILE A 367 -28.98 12.79 12.23
C ILE A 367 -29.60 12.39 10.90
N THR A 368 -29.60 13.28 9.91
CA THR A 368 -30.12 12.92 8.59
C THR A 368 -29.26 11.86 7.92
N THR A 369 -27.92 11.98 8.01
CA THR A 369 -26.99 10.96 7.50
C THR A 369 -27.24 9.61 8.17
N LEU A 370 -27.37 9.59 9.50
CA LEU A 370 -27.67 8.39 10.29
C LEU A 370 -28.99 7.74 9.88
N LYS A 371 -30.05 8.54 9.70
CA LYS A 371 -31.39 8.06 9.32
C LYS A 371 -31.44 7.54 7.89
N ARG A 372 -30.80 8.25 6.95
CA ARG A 372 -30.82 7.89 5.52
C ARG A 372 -29.83 6.79 5.18
N ARG A 373 -28.80 6.58 6.01
CA ARG A 373 -27.65 5.70 5.72
C ARG A 373 -26.94 6.05 4.42
N GLN A 374 -27.00 7.31 4.01
CA GLN A 374 -26.45 7.78 2.75
C GLN A 374 -26.08 9.27 2.83
N ALA A 375 -24.89 9.63 2.36
CA ALA A 375 -24.43 11.01 2.25
C ALA A 375 -23.23 11.15 1.30
N VAL A 376 -22.81 12.39 1.04
CA VAL A 376 -21.45 12.70 0.52
C VAL A 376 -20.47 12.92 1.68
N CYS A 377 -19.19 13.17 1.39
CA CYS A 377 -18.10 13.31 2.36
C CYS A 377 -18.43 14.19 3.58
N LEU A 378 -19.12 15.31 3.39
CA LEU A 378 -19.54 16.18 4.50
C LEU A 378 -20.45 15.47 5.53
N GLY A 379 -21.38 14.62 5.08
CA GLY A 379 -22.26 13.88 5.99
C GLY A 379 -21.53 12.79 6.77
N TYR A 380 -20.58 12.10 6.12
CA TYR A 380 -19.67 11.16 6.79
C TYR A 380 -18.88 11.87 7.89
N ALA A 381 -18.19 12.96 7.54
CA ALA A 381 -17.35 13.70 8.47
C ALA A 381 -18.14 14.29 9.65
N ASN A 382 -19.37 14.74 9.41
CA ASN A 382 -20.24 15.27 10.46
C ASN A 382 -20.81 14.19 11.37
N LEU A 383 -21.22 13.03 10.82
CA LEU A 383 -21.69 11.90 11.62
C LEU A 383 -20.56 11.32 12.47
N LEU A 384 -19.37 11.16 11.90
CA LEU A 384 -18.20 10.69 12.65
C LEU A 384 -17.82 11.67 13.76
N ALA A 385 -17.75 12.97 13.46
CA ALA A 385 -17.51 13.99 14.48
C ALA A 385 -18.59 13.98 15.58
N ALA A 386 -19.85 13.74 15.23
CA ALA A 386 -20.96 13.66 16.18
C ALA A 386 -20.76 12.54 17.20
N LEU A 387 -20.46 11.34 16.69
CA LEU A 387 -20.25 10.14 17.49
C LEU A 387 -18.99 10.25 18.35
N LEU A 388 -17.88 10.73 17.78
CA LEU A 388 -16.63 10.96 18.50
C LEU A 388 -16.81 11.95 19.65
N ARG A 389 -17.53 13.06 19.43
CA ARG A 389 -17.83 14.02 20.50
C ARG A 389 -18.75 13.44 21.57
N ALA A 390 -19.76 12.66 21.18
CA ALA A 390 -20.61 11.96 22.13
C ALA A 390 -19.81 10.94 22.98
N ALA A 391 -18.72 10.39 22.42
CA ALA A 391 -17.77 9.55 23.12
C ALA A 391 -16.70 10.32 23.93
N GLY A 392 -16.72 11.67 23.91
CA GLY A 392 -15.78 12.52 24.66
C GLY A 392 -14.47 12.83 23.95
N CYS A 393 -14.36 12.55 22.65
CA CYS A 393 -13.15 12.84 21.87
C CYS A 393 -13.14 14.28 21.35
N ARG A 394 -11.95 14.91 21.32
CA ARG A 394 -11.73 16.21 20.66
C ARG A 394 -11.53 15.96 19.17
N VAL A 395 -12.42 16.47 18.34
CA VAL A 395 -12.44 16.22 16.89
C VAL A 395 -12.86 17.47 16.11
N TRP A 396 -12.18 17.69 14.99
CA TRP A 396 -12.42 18.75 14.03
C TRP A 396 -12.90 18.15 12.71
N VAL A 397 -13.86 18.81 12.06
CA VAL A 397 -14.18 18.55 10.65
C VAL A 397 -13.30 19.47 9.83
N VAL A 398 -12.51 18.88 8.95
CA VAL A 398 -11.64 19.61 8.03
C VAL A 398 -12.34 19.66 6.69
N ILE A 399 -12.40 20.85 6.10
CA ILE A 399 -12.95 21.06 4.76
C ILE A 399 -11.81 21.57 3.89
N GLY A 400 -11.62 20.93 2.74
CA GLY A 400 -10.57 21.30 1.81
C GLY A 400 -10.84 20.73 0.44
N ASN A 401 -9.76 20.35 -0.24
CA ASN A 401 -9.78 19.63 -1.49
C ASN A 401 -9.11 18.27 -1.31
N ALA A 402 -9.46 17.32 -2.15
CA ALA A 402 -8.75 16.06 -2.23
C ALA A 402 -8.55 15.59 -3.68
N ASP A 403 -7.38 15.03 -3.98
CA ASP A 403 -7.05 14.39 -5.25
C ASP A 403 -7.28 12.88 -5.12
N ASN A 404 -8.29 12.39 -5.82
CA ASN A 404 -8.63 10.95 -5.86
C ASN A 404 -7.84 10.19 -6.95
N GLY A 405 -6.80 10.80 -7.52
CA GLY A 405 -6.01 10.26 -8.63
C GLY A 405 -6.56 10.58 -10.01
N ILE A 406 -7.74 11.20 -10.08
CA ILE A 406 -8.45 11.56 -11.32
C ILE A 406 -8.62 13.08 -11.40
N SER A 407 -9.10 13.66 -10.31
CA SER A 407 -9.44 15.08 -10.22
C SER A 407 -9.33 15.55 -8.78
N VAL A 408 -9.10 16.86 -8.65
CA VAL A 408 -9.19 17.52 -7.35
C VAL A 408 -10.64 17.94 -7.10
N LEU A 409 -11.24 17.42 -6.03
CA LEU A 409 -12.61 17.73 -5.61
C LEU A 409 -12.64 18.40 -4.24
N ARG A 410 -13.70 19.16 -3.92
CA ARG A 410 -13.94 19.58 -2.54
C ARG A 410 -14.23 18.35 -1.69
N HIS A 411 -13.57 18.26 -0.55
CA HIS A 411 -13.66 17.11 0.33
C HIS A 411 -13.74 17.50 1.81
N ALA A 412 -14.24 16.59 2.63
CA ALA A 412 -14.36 16.77 4.07
C ALA A 412 -13.98 15.48 4.81
N TRP A 413 -13.15 15.62 5.84
CA TRP A 413 -12.64 14.53 6.66
C TRP A 413 -12.54 14.98 8.12
N ASN A 414 -11.97 14.15 8.99
CA ASN A 414 -11.81 14.47 10.41
C ASN A 414 -10.35 14.44 10.85
N GLU A 415 -10.04 15.28 11.83
CA GLU A 415 -8.84 15.15 12.65
C GLU A 415 -9.27 15.01 14.10
N VAL A 416 -8.66 14.08 14.83
CA VAL A 416 -9.01 13.73 16.20
C VAL A 416 -7.76 13.74 17.07
N GLU A 417 -7.86 14.32 18.26
CA GLU A 417 -6.79 14.26 19.24
C GLU A 417 -6.96 13.02 20.11
N VAL A 418 -5.95 12.15 20.11
CA VAL A 418 -5.91 10.89 20.87
C VAL A 418 -4.59 10.81 21.58
N GLU A 419 -4.62 10.80 22.91
CA GLU A 419 -3.45 10.56 23.77
C GLU A 419 -2.21 11.37 23.35
N GLY A 420 -2.34 12.69 23.20
CA GLY A 420 -1.22 13.57 22.85
C GLY A 420 -0.80 13.52 21.38
N ARG A 421 -1.59 12.91 20.49
CA ARG A 421 -1.38 12.92 19.03
C ARG A 421 -2.59 13.47 18.29
N ILE A 422 -2.33 14.10 17.15
CA ILE A 422 -3.36 14.40 16.15
C ILE A 422 -3.36 13.29 15.11
N LEU A 423 -4.50 12.62 14.97
CA LEU A 423 -4.75 11.59 13.97
C LEU A 423 -5.66 12.19 12.91
N SER A 424 -5.34 11.98 11.64
CA SER A 424 -6.30 12.23 10.56
C SER A 424 -7.08 10.97 10.29
N ILE A 425 -8.38 11.10 10.02
CA ILE A 425 -9.25 9.97 9.67
C ILE A 425 -10.26 10.36 8.57
N ASP A 426 -10.48 9.47 7.59
CA ASP A 426 -11.48 9.66 6.54
C ASP A 426 -12.35 8.42 6.30
N ALA A 427 -13.49 8.38 7.00
CA ALA A 427 -14.47 7.32 6.85
C ALA A 427 -15.16 7.30 5.47
N THR A 428 -15.08 8.37 4.68
CA THR A 428 -15.70 8.40 3.34
C THR A 428 -14.91 7.54 2.39
N TRP A 429 -13.61 7.77 2.28
CA TRP A 429 -12.75 7.03 1.35
C TRP A 429 -12.43 5.63 1.87
N ASP A 430 -12.52 5.39 3.18
CA ASP A 430 -12.48 4.03 3.76
C ASP A 430 -13.80 3.26 3.65
N SER A 431 -14.90 3.86 3.17
CA SER A 431 -16.21 3.17 3.09
C SER A 431 -16.33 2.23 1.89
N GLY A 432 -15.54 2.44 0.84
CA GLY A 432 -15.63 1.66 -0.39
C GLY A 432 -15.26 2.47 -1.63
N CYS A 433 -15.61 1.94 -2.80
CA CYS A 433 -15.23 2.52 -4.08
C CYS A 433 -16.39 2.50 -5.08
N MET A 434 -16.17 3.14 -6.23
CA MET A 434 -17.12 3.13 -7.34
C MET A 434 -16.76 2.01 -8.32
N GLU A 435 -17.66 1.06 -8.52
CA GLU A 435 -17.52 0.01 -9.53
C GLU A 435 -18.66 0.13 -10.55
N LYS A 436 -18.30 0.28 -11.83
CA LYS A 436 -19.27 0.41 -12.94
C LYS A 436 -20.38 1.46 -12.68
N GLY A 437 -20.02 2.53 -11.98
CA GLY A 437 -20.89 3.65 -11.66
C GLY A 437 -21.83 3.45 -10.46
N VAL A 438 -21.65 2.38 -9.70
CA VAL A 438 -22.39 2.07 -8.45
C VAL A 438 -21.40 2.09 -7.27
N PHE A 439 -21.89 2.49 -6.10
CA PHE A 439 -21.09 2.44 -4.87
C PHE A 439 -21.03 1.01 -4.37
N VAL A 440 -19.83 0.48 -4.18
CA VAL A 440 -19.59 -0.83 -3.60
C VAL A 440 -18.86 -0.62 -2.28
N ARG A 441 -19.54 -0.98 -1.19
CA ARG A 441 -18.98 -0.88 0.16
C ARG A 441 -17.82 -1.86 0.32
N ARG A 442 -16.68 -1.36 0.80
CA ARG A 442 -15.47 -2.13 1.12
C ARG A 442 -14.67 -1.34 2.16
N LEU A 443 -14.67 -1.81 3.40
CA LEU A 443 -13.91 -1.18 4.48
C LEU A 443 -12.41 -1.45 4.28
N SER A 444 -11.61 -0.42 4.05
CA SER A 444 -10.14 -0.55 3.91
C SER A 444 -9.35 -0.23 5.18
N GLY A 445 -9.80 0.73 6.00
CA GLY A 445 -9.03 1.22 7.15
C GLY A 445 -7.72 1.93 6.80
N ALA A 446 -7.47 2.17 5.51
CA ALA A 446 -6.26 2.78 4.96
C ALA A 446 -6.13 4.26 5.34
N LEU A 447 -7.25 4.91 5.63
CA LEU A 447 -7.35 6.30 6.07
C LEU A 447 -7.80 6.40 7.52
N PHE A 448 -7.55 5.36 8.32
CA PHE A 448 -7.58 5.42 9.78
C PHE A 448 -6.16 5.61 10.33
N ASP A 449 -5.84 6.82 10.80
CA ASP A 449 -4.49 7.21 11.26
C ASP A 449 -3.42 6.97 10.18
N PRO A 450 -3.57 7.46 8.93
CA PRO A 450 -2.50 7.42 7.93
C PRO A 450 -1.38 8.40 8.32
N SER A 451 -0.18 8.22 7.75
CA SER A 451 0.88 9.20 7.98
C SER A 451 0.48 10.57 7.42
N PRO A 452 0.91 11.69 8.04
CA PRO A 452 0.62 13.03 7.54
C PRO A 452 1.05 13.24 6.09
N GLU A 453 2.16 12.62 5.66
CA GLU A 453 2.64 12.68 4.28
C GLU A 453 1.69 11.99 3.32
N LEU A 454 1.24 10.77 3.67
CA LEU A 454 0.30 10.01 2.86
C LEU A 454 -1.00 10.78 2.68
N LEU A 455 -1.49 11.38 3.75
CA LEU A 455 -2.66 12.22 3.70
C LEU A 455 -2.42 13.47 2.84
N ALA A 456 -1.29 14.17 3.01
CA ALA A 456 -0.97 15.40 2.27
C ALA A 456 -0.82 15.21 0.75
N PHE A 457 -0.52 14.00 0.27
CA PHE A 457 -0.53 13.70 -1.16
C PHE A 457 -1.91 13.77 -1.78
N SER A 458 -2.96 13.51 -0.99
CA SER A 458 -4.33 13.40 -1.48
C SER A 458 -5.29 14.40 -0.87
N HIS A 459 -5.01 14.98 0.30
CA HIS A 459 -5.90 15.91 1.01
C HIS A 459 -5.18 17.24 1.25
N PHE A 460 -5.78 18.30 0.76
CA PHE A 460 -5.29 19.67 0.86
C PHE A 460 -6.30 20.46 1.67
N ALA A 461 -5.95 20.85 2.90
CA ALA A 461 -6.80 21.74 3.68
C ALA A 461 -7.07 23.03 2.88
N GLY A 462 -8.31 23.50 2.85
CA GLY A 462 -8.64 24.77 2.23
C GLY A 462 -7.97 25.90 3.00
N ILE A 463 -7.25 26.77 2.31
CA ILE A 463 -6.72 28.03 2.87
C ILE A 463 -7.88 29.00 3.08
#